data_AF-A0A249SZ43-F1
#
_entry.id   AF-A0A249SZ43-F1
#
_cell.length_a   1.000
_cell.length_b   1.000
_cell.length_c   1.000
_cell.angle_alpha   90.00
_cell.angle_beta   90.00
_cell.angle_gamma   90.00
#
_symmetry.space_group_name_H-M   'P 1'
#
loop_
_entity.id
_entity.type
_entity.pdbx_description
1 polymer ?
#
loop_
_entity_poly.entity_id
_entity_poly.type
_entity_poly.pdbx_seq_one_letter_code
_entity_poly.pdbx_strand_id
1 'polypeptide(L)'
;MIQVTYSYKDREFFQWEDSVVNQLAESARSLLYALLEPLRDLLLQESGRININLDQQPRIELLGFSRGTQEQIEMMLRGEA
;
A
#
# COMPACT_ATOMS: atom_id res chain seq x y z
N MET A 1 4.36 -3.80 11.36
CA MET A 1 3.39 -4.62 10.56
C MET A 1 2.66 -3.67 9.63
N ILE A 2 2.90 -3.75 8.33
CA ILE A 2 2.38 -2.76 7.36
C ILE A 2 0.88 -2.97 7.18
N GLN A 3 0.12 -1.90 7.38
CA GLN A 3 -1.31 -1.87 7.05
C GLN A 3 -1.47 -1.33 5.63
N VAL A 4 -2.06 -2.13 4.74
CA VAL A 4 -2.44 -1.71 3.39
C VAL A 4 -3.95 -1.49 3.39
N THR A 5 -4.38 -0.27 3.10
CA THR A 5 -5.80 0.09 3.06
C THR A 5 -6.18 0.59 1.68
N TYR A 6 -7.31 0.12 1.17
CA TYR A 6 -7.90 0.64 -0.06
C TYR A 6 -8.98 1.66 0.29
N SER A 7 -8.94 2.83 -0.36
CA SER A 7 -9.96 3.86 -0.24
C SER A 7 -10.63 4.14 -1.59
N TYR A 8 -11.95 4.37 -1.55
CA TYR A 8 -12.77 4.71 -2.73
C TYR A 8 -13.97 5.61 -2.36
N LYS A 9 -13.98 6.87 -2.76
CA LYS A 9 -14.85 7.96 -2.33
C LYS A 9 -14.67 8.29 -0.85
N ASP A 10 -13.41 8.41 -0.42
CA ASP A 10 -13.02 8.83 0.93
C ASP A 10 -13.55 7.94 2.07
N ARG A 11 -13.89 6.67 1.79
CA ARG A 11 -14.14 5.67 2.84
C ARG A 11 -13.05 4.60 2.79
N GLU A 12 -12.62 4.10 3.95
CA GLU A 12 -11.77 2.91 4.05
C GLU A 12 -12.67 1.69 3.86
N PHE A 13 -12.46 0.89 2.81
CA PHE A 13 -13.37 -0.23 2.48
C PHE A 13 -12.79 -1.55 2.96
N PHE A 14 -13.59 -2.29 3.73
CA PHE A 14 -13.24 -3.62 4.21
C PHE A 14 -13.82 -4.76 3.37
N GLN A 15 -14.76 -4.49 2.46
CA GLN A 15 -15.42 -5.47 1.59
C GLN A 15 -16.14 -4.73 0.46
N TRP A 16 -15.71 -4.93 -0.79
CA TRP A 16 -16.48 -4.51 -1.95
C TRP A 16 -17.64 -5.49 -2.14
N GLU A 17 -18.86 -5.02 -2.41
CA GLU A 17 -19.97 -5.93 -2.77
C GLU A 17 -19.75 -6.57 -4.17
N ASP A 18 -18.82 -6.01 -4.96
CA ASP A 18 -18.39 -6.51 -6.26
C ASP A 18 -17.20 -7.48 -6.12
N SER A 19 -17.45 -8.75 -6.44
CA SER A 19 -16.46 -9.84 -6.32
C SER A 19 -15.17 -9.58 -7.12
N VAL A 20 -15.26 -8.90 -8.27
CA VAL A 20 -14.11 -8.62 -9.14
C VAL A 20 -13.17 -7.58 -8.53
N VAL A 21 -13.71 -6.50 -7.96
CA VAL A 21 -12.87 -5.43 -7.40
C VAL A 21 -12.19 -5.90 -6.11
N ASN A 22 -12.86 -6.72 -5.30
CA ASN A 22 -12.22 -7.40 -4.16
C ASN A 22 -11.04 -8.27 -4.61
N GLN A 23 -11.22 -9.06 -5.67
CA GLN A 23 -10.15 -9.92 -6.19
C GLN A 23 -8.96 -9.10 -6.69
N LEU A 24 -9.23 -7.98 -7.37
CA LEU A 24 -8.19 -7.06 -7.82
C LEU A 24 -7.46 -6.40 -6.64
N ALA A 25 -8.19 -5.95 -5.62
CA ALA A 25 -7.61 -5.38 -4.40
C ALA A 25 -6.74 -6.41 -3.65
N GLU A 26 -7.22 -7.64 -3.48
CA GLU A 26 -6.44 -8.70 -2.84
C GLU A 26 -5.19 -9.09 -3.63
N SER A 27 -5.31 -9.17 -4.96
CA SER A 27 -4.18 -9.44 -5.84
C SER A 27 -3.15 -8.32 -5.78
N ALA A 28 -3.60 -7.06 -5.83
CA ALA A 28 -2.74 -5.89 -5.71
C ALA A 28 -2.05 -5.82 -4.35
N ARG A 29 -2.75 -6.18 -3.26
CA ARG A 29 -2.18 -6.24 -1.92
C ARG A 29 -1.07 -7.28 -1.83
N SER A 30 -1.31 -8.46 -2.40
CA SER A 30 -0.33 -9.54 -2.44
C SER A 30 0.92 -9.16 -3.24
N LEU A 31 0.74 -8.50 -4.40
CA LEU A 31 1.83 -7.97 -5.21
C LEU A 31 2.62 -6.89 -4.47
N LEU A 32 1.94 -5.98 -3.77
CA LEU A 32 2.58 -4.94 -2.97
C LEU A 32 3.43 -5.54 -1.85
N TYR A 33 2.92 -6.56 -1.14
CA TYR A 33 3.71 -7.26 -0.13
C TYR A 33 4.94 -7.94 -0.74
N ALA A 34 4.79 -8.63 -1.87
CA ALA A 34 5.92 -9.26 -2.55
C ALA A 34 6.98 -8.24 -2.99
N LEU A 35 6.54 -7.09 -3.50
CA LEU A 35 7.44 -6.01 -3.92
C LEU A 35 8.15 -5.37 -2.72
N LEU A 36 7.52 -5.28 -1.56
CA LEU A 36 8.11 -4.68 -0.36
C LEU A 36 8.82 -5.69 0.56
N GLU A 37 8.81 -6.99 0.24
CA GLU A 37 9.48 -8.02 1.03
C GLU A 37 10.99 -7.71 1.26
N PRO A 38 11.75 -7.16 0.30
CA PRO A 38 13.14 -6.76 0.55
C PRO A 38 13.32 -5.70 1.65
N LEU A 39 12.28 -4.90 1.90
CA LEU A 39 12.25 -3.86 2.94
C LEU A 39 11.59 -4.34 4.24
N ARG A 40 11.26 -5.63 4.37
CA ARG A 40 10.48 -6.16 5.48
C ARG A 40 11.07 -5.82 6.85
N ASP A 41 12.38 -5.96 7.04
CA ASP A 41 13.02 -5.67 8.34
C ASP A 41 12.92 -4.20 8.72
N LEU A 42 13.04 -3.30 7.74
CA LEU A 42 12.82 -1.86 7.92
C LEU A 42 11.37 -1.57 8.30
N LEU A 43 10.43 -2.20 7.58
CA LEU A 43 8.98 -1.99 7.75
C LEU A 43 8.43 -2.62 9.04
N LEU A 44 9.15 -3.56 9.66
CA LEU A 44 8.84 -4.11 10.98
C LEU A 44 9.17 -3.14 12.11
N GLN A 45 10.13 -2.22 11.91
CA GLN A 45 10.54 -1.22 12.89
C GLN A 45 9.67 0.04 12.85
N GLU A 46 8.83 0.17 11.81
CA GLU A 46 8.00 1.34 11.55
C GLU A 46 6.52 1.05 11.85
N SER A 47 5.78 2.11 12.20
CA SER A 47 4.33 2.06 12.45
C SER A 47 3.53 2.76 11.34
N GLY A 48 3.98 2.58 10.09
CA GLY A 48 3.38 3.23 8.93
C GLY A 48 2.26 2.44 8.26
N ARG A 49 1.46 3.14 7.46
CA ARG A 49 0.33 2.65 6.68
C ARG A 49 0.47 3.09 5.22
N ILE A 50 0.23 2.15 4.31
CA ILE A 50 0.17 2.43 2.88
C ILE A 50 -1.31 2.50 2.49
N ASN A 51 -1.75 3.66 2.02
CA ASN A 51 -3.10 3.86 1.52
C ASN A 51 -3.09 3.92 0.00
N ILE A 52 -3.86 3.05 -0.65
CA ILE A 52 -4.04 3.03 -2.10
C ILE A 52 -5.44 3.57 -2.38
N ASN A 53 -5.50 4.80 -2.90
CA ASN A 53 -6.74 5.40 -3.35
C ASN A 53 -7.03 4.94 -4.79
N LEU A 54 -8.22 4.37 -5.02
CA LEU A 54 -8.68 3.85 -6.31
C LEU A 54 -9.75 4.74 -6.97
N ASP A 55 -9.94 5.97 -6.49
CA ASP A 55 -10.86 6.95 -7.08
C ASP A 55 -10.37 7.52 -8.42
N GLN A 56 -11.07 8.55 -8.90
CA GLN A 56 -10.76 9.30 -10.13
C GLN A 56 -9.32 9.85 -10.18
N GLN A 57 -8.63 9.94 -9.03
CA GLN A 57 -7.21 10.29 -8.95
C GLN A 57 -6.46 9.20 -8.18
N PRO A 58 -6.06 8.10 -8.85
CA PRO A 58 -5.39 7.00 -8.20
C PRO A 58 -4.04 7.45 -7.64
N ARG A 59 -3.81 7.22 -6.35
CA ARG A 59 -2.56 7.59 -5.67
C ARG A 59 -2.22 6.63 -4.54
N ILE A 60 -0.93 6.52 -4.24
CA ILE A 60 -0.40 5.79 -3.10
C ILE A 60 0.08 6.81 -2.08
N GLU A 61 -0.39 6.69 -0.84
CA GLU A 61 0.00 7.54 0.28
C GLU A 61 0.75 6.70 1.32
N LEU A 62 1.90 7.22 1.75
CA LEU A 62 2.72 6.60 2.79
C LEU A 62 2.56 7.41 4.08
N LEU A 63 1.75 6.92 5.01
CA LEU A 63 1.42 7.62 6.25
C LEU A 63 2.19 7.03 7.43
N GLY A 64 2.75 7.88 8.31
CA GLY A 64 3.37 7.43 9.57
C GLY A 64 4.72 6.71 9.45
N PHE A 65 5.31 6.67 8.25
CA PHE A 65 6.68 6.21 8.03
C PHE A 65 7.67 7.35 8.24
N SER A 66 8.87 7.03 8.75
CA SER A 66 10.01 7.97 8.69
C SER A 66 10.38 8.32 7.24
N ARG A 67 10.92 9.52 7.04
CA ARG A 67 11.26 10.03 5.70
C ARG A 67 12.19 9.10 4.90
N GLY A 68 13.20 8.53 5.55
CA GLY A 68 14.11 7.58 4.90
C GLY A 68 13.41 6.29 4.46
N THR A 69 12.46 5.81 5.27
CA THR A 69 11.64 4.64 4.90
C THR A 69 10.67 4.98 3.77
N GLN A 70 10.06 6.17 3.77
CA GLN A 70 9.22 6.63 2.66
C GLN A 70 9.99 6.67 1.35
N GLU A 71 11.19 7.26 1.35
CA GLU A 71 12.06 7.34 0.17
C GLU A 71 12.42 5.94 -0.35
N GLN A 72 12.74 4.97 0.52
CA GLN A 72 13.01 3.59 0.09
C GLN A 72 11.79 2.87 -0.48
N ILE A 73 10.62 3.03 0.15
CA ILE A 73 9.36 2.46 -0.38
C ILE A 73 9.07 3.06 -1.76
N GLU A 74 9.21 4.36 -1.94
CA GLU A 74 8.99 5.02 -3.23
C GLU A 74 9.97 4.54 -4.30
N MET A 75 11.26 4.40 -3.98
CA MET A 75 12.25 3.86 -4.91
C MET A 75 11.91 2.43 -5.33
N MET A 76 11.52 1.55 -4.39
CA MET A 76 11.05 0.20 -4.71
C MET A 76 9.83 0.23 -5.63
N LEU A 77 8.85 1.09 -5.37
CA LEU A 77 7.64 1.21 -6.21
C LEU A 77 7.94 1.74 -7.61
N ARG A 78 8.99 2.55 -7.78
CA ARG A 78 9.47 3.05 -9.08
C ARG A 78 10.37 2.04 -9.81
N GLY A 79 10.81 0.97 -9.13
CA GLY A 79 11.79 0.02 -9.67
C GLY A 79 13.22 0.57 -9.70
N GLU A 80 13.54 1.53 -8.83
CA GLU A 80 14.85 2.20 -8.75
C GLU A 80 15.77 1.59 -7.68
N ALA A 81 15.37 0.48 -7.08
CA ALA A 81 16.03 -0.18 -5.95
C ALA A 81 16.86 -1.39 -6.36
#